data_AF-A0A496N0I5-F1
#
_entry.id   AF-A0A496N0I5-F1
#
_cell.length_a   1.000
_cell.length_b   1.000
_cell.length_c   1.000
_cell.angle_alpha   90.00
_cell.angle_beta   90.00
_cell.angle_gamma   90.00
#
_symmetry.space_group_name_H-M   'P 1'
#
loop_
_entity.id
_entity.type
_entity.pdbx_description
1 polymer ?
#
loop_
_entity_poly.entity_id
_entity_poly.type
_entity_poly.pdbx_seq_one_letter_code
_entity_poly.pdbx_strand_id
1 'polypeptide(L)' 'LHLHIVPRWNGDSNFMTVISGTKVLPQLLRDTRTLLARTWAELAADDDSFPGTATTGDTHA' A
#
# COMPACT_ATOMS: atom_id res chain seq x y z
N LEU A 1 19.35 4.21 -3.99
CA LEU A 1 18.25 5.08 -3.48
C LEU A 1 17.12 4.16 -3.04
N HIS A 2 16.65 4.27 -1.80
CA HIS A 2 15.60 3.41 -1.25
C HIS A 2 14.52 4.28 -0.63
N LEU A 3 13.29 4.17 -1.13
CA LEU A 3 12.16 4.95 -0.63
C LEU A 3 11.38 4.12 0.39
N HIS A 4 11.07 4.73 1.53
CA HIS A 4 10.23 4.14 2.54
C HIS A 4 8.78 4.61 2.36
N ILE A 5 7.89 3.68 2.05
CA ILE A 5 6.44 3.90 2.03
C ILE A 5 5.87 3.23 3.27
N VAL A 6 5.38 4.04 4.21
CA VAL A 6 4.87 3.57 5.51
C VAL A 6 3.41 4.02 5.65
N PRO A 7 2.43 3.11 5.55
CA PRO A 7 1.03 3.49 5.71
C PRO A 7 0.76 3.91 7.16
N ARG A 8 -0.03 4.97 7.34
CA ARG A 8 -0.38 5.55 8.64
C ARG A 8 -1.90 5.54 8.82
N TRP A 9 -2.35 5.30 10.05
CA TRP A 9 -3.76 5.38 10.44
C TRP A 9 -3.91 6.14 11.76
N ASN A 10 -5.09 6.71 12.00
CA ASN A 10 -5.36 7.36 13.28
C ASN A 10 -5.24 6.35 14.43
N GLY A 11 -4.37 6.62 15.41
CA GLY A 11 -4.09 5.70 16.52
C GLY A 11 -3.10 4.57 16.22
N ASP A 12 -2.42 4.56 15.07
CA ASP A 12 -1.39 3.54 14.77
C ASP A 12 -0.16 3.56 15.71
N SER A 13 -0.02 4.65 16.48
CA SER A 13 0.88 4.80 17.60
C SER A 13 0.09 4.60 18.89
N ASN A 14 -0.41 3.39 19.10
CA ASN A 14 -1.17 3.04 20.30
C ASN A 14 -0.29 3.11 21.56
N PHE A 15 -0.90 3.42 22.70
CA PHE A 15 -0.31 3.57 24.05
C PHE A 15 0.65 2.42 24.45
N MET A 16 0.45 1.19 23.94
CA MET A 16 1.37 0.06 24.16
C MET A 16 2.77 0.26 23.54
N THR A 17 2.88 0.95 22.41
CA THR A 17 4.18 1.28 21.79
C THR A 17 4.96 2.29 22.64
N VAL A 18 4.24 3.16 23.35
CA VAL A 18 4.81 4.25 24.15
C VAL A 18 5.27 3.77 25.54
N ILE A 19 4.59 2.78 26.15
CA ILE A 19 4.91 2.29 27.50
C ILE A 19 5.74 0.99 27.50
N SER A 20 5.53 0.09 26.53
CA SER A 20 6.13 -1.26 26.54
C SER A 20 7.19 -1.48 25.44
N GLY A 21 7.42 -0.49 24.56
CA GLY A 21 8.37 -0.60 23.44
C GLY A 21 8.02 -1.70 22.41
N THR A 22 6.85 -2.33 22.54
CA THR A 22 6.42 -3.47 21.73
C THR A 22 5.31 -3.01 20.79
N LYS A 23 5.57 -3.08 19.48
CA LYS A 23 4.57 -2.82 18.43
C LYS A 23 3.92 -4.14 18.03
N VAL A 24 2.63 -4.30 18.31
CA VAL A 24 1.86 -5.45 17.82
C VAL A 24 1.69 -5.29 16.31
N LEU A 25 2.26 -6.22 15.53
CA LEU A 25 2.01 -6.32 14.10
C LEU A 25 0.76 -7.18 13.90
N PRO A 26 -0.34 -6.63 13.35
CA PRO A 26 -1.61 -7.36 13.24
C PRO A 26 -1.59 -8.47 12.18
N GLN A 27 -0.55 -8.54 11.33
CA GLN A 27 -0.43 -9.48 10.22
C GLN A 27 1.03 -9.92 10.03
N LEU A 28 1.23 -11.18 9.63
CA LEU A 28 2.55 -11.70 9.29
C LEU A 28 3.08 -11.04 8.01
N LEU A 29 4.39 -10.76 7.98
CA LEU A 29 5.05 -10.16 6.81
C LEU A 29 4.84 -10.96 5.53
N ARG A 30 4.80 -12.30 5.63
CA ARG A 30 4.55 -13.19 4.48
C ARG A 30 3.16 -12.98 3.90
N ASP A 31 2.17 -12.87 4.76
CA ASP A 31 0.78 -12.68 4.35
C ASP A 31 0.61 -11.28 3.76
N THR A 32 1.21 -10.25 4.37
CA THR A 32 1.19 -8.88 3.84
C THR A 32 1.85 -8.82 2.47
N ARG A 33 3.00 -9.49 2.29
CA ARG A 33 3.68 -9.56 1.00
C ARG A 33 2.83 -10.24 -0.06
N THR A 34 2.20 -11.37 0.27
CA THR A 34 1.35 -12.10 -0.67
C THR A 34 0.13 -11.28 -1.08
N LEU A 35 -0.52 -10.62 -0.12
CA LEU A 35 -1.67 -9.74 -0.37
C LEU A 35 -1.30 -8.59 -1.31
N LEU A 36 -0.25 -7.83 -0.99
CA LEU A 36 0.18 -6.69 -1.79
C LEU A 36 0.61 -7.11 -3.20
N ALA A 37 1.37 -8.20 -3.32
CA ALA A 37 1.83 -8.69 -4.62
C ALA A 37 0.68 -9.15 -5.52
N ARG A 38 -0.32 -9.84 -4.95
CA ARG A 38 -1.51 -10.28 -5.70
C ARG A 38 -2.30 -9.09 -6.22
N THR A 39 -2.66 -8.16 -5.35
CA THR A 39 -3.46 -6.99 -5.73
C THR A 39 -2.73 -6.10 -6.73
N TRP A 40 -1.40 -6.00 -6.64
CA TRP A 40 -0.61 -5.32 -7.66
C TRP A 40 -0.76 -5.94 -9.05
N ALA A 41 -0.75 -7.28 -9.14
CA ALA A 41 -0.92 -7.98 -10.41
C ALA A 41 -2.34 -7.83 -10.97
N GLU A 42 -3.36 -7.85 -10.10
CA GLU A 42 -4.77 -7.60 -10.49
C GLU A 42 -4.94 -6.20 -11.08
N LEU A 43 -4.45 -5.15 -10.38
CA LEU A 43 -4.54 -3.77 -10.86
C LEU A 43 -3.74 -3.52 -12.14
N ALA A 44 -2.62 -4.23 -12.34
CA ALA A 44 -1.84 -4.12 -13.56
C ALA A 44 -2.48 -4.82 -14.76
N ALA A 45 -3.35 -5.82 -14.52
CA ALA A 45 -4.13 -6.47 -15.56
C ALA A 45 -5.36 -5.63 -15.94
N ASP A 46 -5.91 -4.90 -14.98
CA ASP A 46 -7.00 -3.93 -15.17
C ASP A 46 -6.42 -2.54 -15.55
N ASP A 47 -5.88 -2.43 -16.77
CA ASP A 47 -5.14 -1.26 -17.32
C ASP A 47 -5.88 0.09 -17.19
N ASP A 48 -7.21 0.05 -17.12
CA ASP A 48 -8.09 1.22 -16.98
C ASP A 48 -8.25 1.72 -15.53
N SER A 49 -7.78 0.95 -14.54
CA SER A 49 -8.02 1.20 -13.10
C SER A 49 -6.84 1.87 -12.38
N PHE A 50 -5.65 1.88 -12.99
CA PHE A 50 -4.49 2.49 -12.37
C PHE A 50 -4.57 4.02 -12.54
N PRO A 51 -4.61 4.82 -11.45
CA PRO A 51 -4.82 6.26 -11.53
C PRO A 51 -3.67 7.05 -12.18
N GLY A 52 -2.70 6.37 -12.81
CA GLY A 52 -1.58 6.94 -13.56
C GLY A 52 -1.51 6.53 -15.04
N THR A 53 -2.39 5.66 -15.53
CA THR A 53 -2.47 5.27 -16.96
C THR A 53 -3.43 6.14 -17.76
N ALA A 54 -3.79 7.34 -17.25
CA ALA A 54 -4.59 8.32 -18.01
C ALA A 54 -4.00 8.45 -19.42
N THR A 55 -4.69 7.82 -20.36
CA THR A 55 -4.28 7.70 -21.75
C THR A 55 -4.10 9.12 -22.25
N THR A 56 -2.86 9.47 -22.55
CA THR A 56 -2.55 10.65 -23.37
C THR A 56 -3.11 10.33 -24.76
N GLY A 57 -4.41 10.54 -24.95
CA GLY A 57 -5.15 10.01 -26.08
C GLY A 57 -6.34 10.85 -26.53
N ASP A 58 -6.92 11.71 -25.68
CA ASP A 58 -8.12 12.46 -26.05
C ASP A 58 -7.89 13.97 -25.88
N THR A 59 -7.01 14.52 -26.70
CA THR A 59 -7.02 15.96 -27.03
C THR A 59 -6.88 16.05 -28.54
N HIS A 60 -7.99 15.91 -29.28
CA HIS A 60 -8.24 16.52 -30.59
C HIS A 60 -9.68 16.18 -31.05
N ALA A 61 -10.63 17.07 -30.76
CA ALA A 61 -11.74 17.50 -31.62
C ALA A 61 -12.70 18.40 -30.83
#